data_AF-A0A1V3WY06-F1
#
_entry.id   AF-A0A1V3WY06-F1
#
_cell.length_a   1.000
_cell.length_b   1.000
_cell.length_c   1.000
_cell.angle_alpha   90.00
_cell.angle_beta   90.00
_cell.angle_gamma   90.00
#
_symmetry.space_group_name_H-M   'P 1'
#
loop_
_entity.id
_entity.type
_entity.pdbx_description
1 polymer ?
#
loop_
_entity_poly.entity_id
_entity_poly.type
_entity_poly.pdbx_seq_one_letter_code
_entity_poly.pdbx_strand_id
1 'polypeptide(L)'
;MAWMALPPEVHSAQLSSGPGPGAFLAAAGAYQVLSAEYGSAVGELAAVLNAVQGGSWQGPTAEEYVAAHAPYLVWLEQARGKSIAAGLQHQLAAQAYTAALASMPTLAELAANHVVHGVLVATNFFGINTIPIALNEADYFRMWVQAATTMSIYQAVSNVAADSVPATSPAPPLLKADTSDAADPAQLTALASATDAGNQLNLADLVSQLLQAYINYVEQLYAPIIDFLQDPVGNGMQLITDFLTNPSQALVAWGRSCSPLPTRPSLGSGRHSPIPN
;
A
#
# COMPACT_ATOMS: atom_id res chain seq x y z
N MET A 1 -9.68 4.25 -11.03
CA MET A 1 -11.06 3.72 -10.89
C MET A 1 -11.69 4.35 -9.65
N ALA A 2 -12.98 4.66 -9.68
CA ALA A 2 -13.65 5.19 -8.49
C ALA A 2 -14.12 4.03 -7.60
N TRP A 3 -13.28 3.60 -6.64
CA TRP A 3 -13.62 2.54 -5.68
C TRP A 3 -14.87 2.87 -4.84
N MET A 4 -15.19 4.16 -4.68
CA MET A 4 -16.43 4.63 -4.06
C MET A 4 -17.70 4.30 -4.85
N ALA A 5 -17.60 3.89 -6.11
CA ALA A 5 -18.78 3.58 -6.93
C ALA A 5 -19.45 2.23 -6.58
N LEU A 6 -18.72 1.34 -5.89
CA LEU A 6 -19.21 0.03 -5.47
C LEU A 6 -19.36 -0.02 -3.95
N PRO A 7 -20.40 -0.69 -3.42
CA PRO A 7 -20.64 -0.78 -1.99
C PRO A 7 -19.57 -1.67 -1.31
N PRO A 8 -19.36 -1.51 0.01
CA PRO A 8 -18.29 -2.18 0.75
C PRO A 8 -18.35 -3.71 0.70
N GLU A 9 -19.54 -4.32 0.58
CA GLU A 9 -19.72 -5.77 0.48
C GLU A 9 -19.03 -6.34 -0.74
N VAL A 10 -19.07 -5.61 -1.87
CA VAL A 10 -18.44 -6.04 -3.11
C VAL A 10 -16.92 -6.08 -2.94
N HIS A 11 -16.34 -5.01 -2.37
CA HIS A 11 -14.90 -4.97 -2.10
C HIS A 11 -14.47 -6.07 -1.12
N SER A 12 -15.24 -6.24 -0.05
CA SER A 12 -14.97 -7.22 1.01
C SER A 12 -15.03 -8.65 0.46
N ALA A 13 -16.05 -8.98 -0.33
CA ALA A 13 -16.19 -10.28 -0.98
C ALA A 13 -15.09 -10.53 -2.02
N GLN A 14 -14.76 -9.53 -2.84
CA GLN A 14 -13.70 -9.66 -3.85
C GLN A 14 -12.34 -9.91 -3.21
N LEU A 15 -12.00 -9.17 -2.14
CA LEU A 15 -10.70 -9.29 -1.49
C LEU A 15 -10.54 -10.60 -0.71
N SER A 16 -11.62 -11.10 -0.09
CA SER A 16 -11.60 -12.29 0.77
C SER A 16 -11.82 -13.63 0.06
N SER A 17 -12.31 -13.63 -1.19
CA SER A 17 -12.61 -14.87 -1.93
C SER A 17 -11.42 -15.47 -2.70
N GLY A 18 -10.29 -14.77 -2.76
CA GLY A 18 -9.10 -15.20 -3.50
C GLY A 18 -8.27 -16.28 -2.78
N PRO A 19 -7.28 -16.89 -3.47
CA PRO A 19 -6.41 -17.93 -2.92
C PRO A 19 -5.37 -17.43 -1.89
N GLY A 20 -5.39 -16.13 -1.58
CA GLY A 20 -4.42 -15.49 -0.68
C GLY A 20 -3.05 -15.21 -1.32
N PRO A 21 -2.07 -14.74 -0.51
CA PRO A 21 -0.80 -14.23 -1.02
C PRO A 21 0.26 -15.32 -1.27
N GLY A 22 -0.08 -16.60 -1.10
CA GLY A 22 0.88 -17.71 -1.12
C GLY A 22 1.68 -17.81 -2.42
N ALA A 23 1.05 -17.54 -3.57
CA ALA A 23 1.74 -17.53 -4.86
C ALA A 23 2.81 -16.44 -4.96
N PHE A 24 2.57 -15.25 -4.39
CA PHE A 24 3.56 -14.18 -4.35
C PHE A 24 4.75 -14.54 -3.44
N LEU A 25 4.49 -15.14 -2.28
CA LEU A 25 5.55 -15.59 -1.38
C LEU A 25 6.39 -16.72 -2.00
N ALA A 26 5.75 -17.65 -2.72
CA ALA A 26 6.44 -18.70 -3.45
C ALA A 26 7.33 -18.12 -4.57
N ALA A 27 6.81 -17.15 -5.35
CA ALA A 27 7.59 -16.45 -6.37
C ALA A 27 8.78 -15.71 -5.76
N ALA A 28 8.59 -15.01 -4.63
CA ALA A 28 9.68 -14.37 -3.92
C ALA A 28 10.78 -15.36 -3.51
N GLY A 29 10.40 -16.54 -2.99
CA GLY A 29 11.34 -17.61 -2.68
C GLY A 29 12.09 -18.13 -3.91
N ALA A 30 11.41 -18.30 -5.05
CA ALA A 30 12.04 -18.72 -6.29
C ALA A 30 13.09 -17.71 -6.79
N TYR A 31 12.80 -16.41 -6.68
CA TYR A 31 13.77 -15.35 -7.02
C TYR A 31 14.98 -15.31 -6.08
N GLN A 32 14.79 -15.62 -4.79
CA GLN A 32 15.90 -15.76 -3.84
C GLN A 32 16.81 -16.92 -4.25
N VAL A 33 16.24 -18.09 -4.57
CA VAL A 33 17.01 -19.23 -5.09
C VAL A 33 17.77 -18.84 -6.36
N LEU A 34 17.10 -18.20 -7.33
CA LEU A 34 17.73 -17.74 -8.56
C LEU A 34 18.90 -16.78 -8.31
N SER A 35 18.79 -15.87 -7.33
CA SER A 35 19.88 -14.98 -6.94
C SER A 35 21.09 -15.72 -6.35
N ALA A 36 20.85 -16.84 -5.64
CA ALA A 36 21.92 -17.68 -5.11
C ALA A 36 22.63 -18.44 -6.23
N GLU A 37 21.88 -18.98 -7.20
CA GLU A 37 22.42 -19.64 -8.39
C GLU A 37 23.30 -18.69 -9.23
N TYR A 38 22.85 -17.45 -9.47
CA TYR A 38 23.71 -16.45 -10.13
C TYR A 38 24.98 -16.17 -9.33
N GLY A 39 24.89 -16.10 -7.99
CA GLY A 39 26.06 -15.93 -7.13
C GLY A 39 27.06 -17.09 -7.22
N SER A 40 26.57 -18.33 -7.27
CA SER A 40 27.42 -19.52 -7.50
C SER A 40 28.11 -19.44 -8.87
N ALA A 41 27.35 -19.13 -9.92
CA ALA A 41 27.87 -19.02 -11.28
C ALA A 41 28.96 -17.92 -11.41
N VAL A 42 28.81 -16.78 -10.73
CA VAL A 42 29.85 -15.74 -10.67
C VAL A 42 31.12 -16.30 -10.02
N GLY A 43 30.99 -16.98 -8.88
CA GLY A 43 32.12 -17.55 -8.15
C GLY A 43 32.87 -18.61 -8.96
N GLU A 44 32.14 -19.52 -9.61
CA GLU A 44 32.68 -20.57 -10.47
C GLU A 44 33.41 -19.98 -11.69
N LEU A 45 32.80 -19.04 -12.40
CA LEU A 45 33.43 -18.41 -13.56
C LEU A 45 34.66 -17.62 -13.15
N ALA A 46 34.61 -16.84 -12.07
CA ALA A 46 35.76 -16.11 -11.56
C ALA A 46 36.93 -17.05 -11.20
N ALA A 47 36.64 -18.21 -10.60
CA ALA A 47 37.65 -19.22 -10.30
C ALA A 47 38.30 -19.78 -11.58
N VAL A 48 37.52 -20.07 -12.61
CA VAL A 48 38.04 -20.51 -13.92
C VAL A 48 38.94 -19.45 -14.55
N LEU A 49 38.51 -18.17 -14.57
CA LEU A 49 39.31 -17.10 -15.14
C LEU A 49 40.63 -16.88 -14.39
N ASN A 50 40.61 -16.95 -13.06
CA ASN A 50 41.82 -16.87 -12.24
C ASN A 50 42.77 -18.05 -12.52
N ALA A 51 42.23 -19.26 -12.71
CA ALA A 51 43.04 -20.43 -13.04
C ALA A 51 43.68 -20.33 -14.44
N VAL A 52 43.00 -19.72 -15.41
CA VAL A 52 43.58 -19.43 -16.74
C VAL A 52 44.73 -18.43 -16.62
N GLN A 53 44.56 -17.35 -15.85
CA GLN A 53 45.62 -16.34 -15.67
C GLN A 53 46.85 -16.88 -14.91
N GLY A 54 46.65 -17.76 -13.93
CA GLY A 54 47.74 -18.37 -13.15
C GLY A 54 48.27 -19.70 -13.72
N GLY A 55 47.72 -20.16 -14.84
CA GLY A 55 47.94 -21.51 -15.36
C GLY A 55 49.11 -21.65 -16.32
N SER A 56 49.23 -22.85 -16.90
CA SER A 56 50.25 -23.16 -17.91
C SER A 56 49.91 -22.62 -19.31
N TRP A 57 48.66 -22.23 -19.57
CA TRP A 57 48.25 -21.61 -20.82
C TRP A 57 48.54 -20.10 -20.76
N GLN A 58 49.62 -19.69 -21.41
CA GLN A 58 50.09 -18.30 -21.41
C GLN A 58 50.12 -17.73 -22.82
N GLY A 59 50.00 -16.40 -22.92
CA GLY A 59 50.09 -15.64 -24.15
C GLY A 59 48.77 -15.00 -24.60
N PRO A 60 48.76 -14.36 -25.79
CA PRO A 60 47.66 -13.47 -26.21
C PRO A 60 46.28 -14.15 -26.28
N THR A 61 46.23 -15.45 -26.53
CA THR A 61 44.97 -16.20 -26.63
C THR A 61 44.32 -16.46 -25.26
N ALA A 62 45.13 -16.63 -24.20
CA ALA A 62 44.63 -16.75 -22.84
C ALA A 62 44.11 -15.39 -22.32
N GLU A 63 44.83 -14.31 -22.65
CA GLU A 63 44.39 -12.94 -22.33
C GLU A 63 43.07 -12.58 -23.03
N GLU A 64 42.94 -12.93 -24.32
CA GLU A 64 41.71 -12.69 -25.09
C GLU A 64 40.53 -13.51 -24.55
N TYR A 65 40.77 -14.75 -24.10
CA TYR A 65 39.74 -15.55 -23.43
C TYR A 65 39.21 -14.87 -22.17
N VAL A 66 40.10 -14.38 -21.29
CA VAL A 66 39.69 -13.69 -20.06
C VAL A 66 38.95 -12.39 -20.36
N ALA A 67 39.45 -11.61 -21.32
CA ALA A 67 38.83 -10.35 -21.73
C ALA A 67 37.41 -10.57 -22.28
N ALA A 68 37.18 -11.63 -23.06
CA ALA A 68 35.87 -11.95 -23.63
C ALA A 68 34.80 -12.31 -22.57
N HIS A 69 35.20 -12.82 -21.40
CA HIS A 69 34.27 -13.24 -20.34
C HIS A 69 33.95 -12.14 -19.32
N ALA A 70 34.70 -11.03 -19.30
CA ALA A 70 34.48 -9.94 -18.36
C ALA A 70 33.06 -9.32 -18.45
N PRO A 71 32.48 -9.05 -19.65
CA PRO A 71 31.11 -8.53 -19.75
C PRO A 71 30.05 -9.51 -19.21
N TYR A 72 30.28 -10.81 -19.35
CA TYR A 72 29.37 -11.84 -18.87
C TYR A 72 29.37 -11.95 -17.34
N LEU A 73 30.54 -11.82 -16.70
CA LEU A 73 30.62 -11.71 -15.23
C LEU A 73 29.83 -10.52 -14.70
N VAL A 74 29.98 -9.35 -15.33
CA VAL A 74 29.20 -8.15 -14.97
C VAL A 74 27.70 -8.41 -15.14
N TRP A 75 27.31 -9.04 -16.24
CA TRP A 75 25.91 -9.39 -16.49
C TRP A 75 25.35 -10.36 -15.44
N LEU A 76 26.12 -11.37 -15.02
CA LEU A 76 25.70 -12.31 -13.97
C LEU A 76 25.44 -11.60 -12.63
N GLU A 77 26.33 -10.68 -12.23
CA GLU A 77 26.12 -9.89 -11.00
C GLU A 77 24.90 -8.96 -11.11
N GLN A 78 24.68 -8.37 -12.29
CA GLN A 78 23.46 -7.59 -12.54
C GLN A 78 22.20 -8.46 -12.47
N ALA A 79 22.22 -9.65 -13.07
CA ALA A 79 21.10 -10.60 -13.05
C ALA A 79 20.80 -11.08 -11.63
N ARG A 80 21.84 -11.30 -10.82
CA ARG A 80 21.73 -11.57 -9.38
C ARG A 80 21.00 -10.44 -8.64
N GLY A 81 21.48 -9.20 -8.78
CA GLY A 81 20.85 -8.04 -8.13
C GLY A 81 19.39 -7.83 -8.54
N LYS A 82 19.09 -7.99 -9.83
CA LYS A 82 17.71 -7.93 -10.36
C LYS A 82 16.82 -9.03 -9.78
N SER A 83 17.34 -10.23 -9.59
CA SER A 83 16.60 -11.33 -8.97
C SER A 83 16.24 -11.03 -7.52
N ILE A 84 17.17 -10.46 -6.74
CA ILE A 84 16.90 -10.02 -5.36
C ILE A 84 15.77 -8.98 -5.35
N ALA A 85 15.89 -7.94 -6.18
CA ALA A 85 14.89 -6.88 -6.25
C ALA A 85 13.50 -7.40 -6.68
N ALA A 86 13.43 -8.31 -7.67
CA ALA A 86 12.17 -8.94 -8.06
C ALA A 86 11.53 -9.73 -6.90
N GLY A 87 12.33 -10.45 -6.11
CA GLY A 87 11.84 -11.14 -4.91
C GLY A 87 11.21 -10.19 -3.89
N LEU A 88 11.82 -9.03 -3.66
CA LEU A 88 11.28 -7.99 -2.75
C LEU A 88 9.95 -7.42 -3.25
N GLN A 89 9.81 -7.18 -4.56
CA GLN A 89 8.54 -6.67 -5.12
C GLN A 89 7.39 -7.67 -4.95
N HIS A 90 7.65 -8.97 -5.09
CA HIS A 90 6.64 -9.99 -4.80
C HIS A 90 6.26 -10.05 -3.32
N GLN A 91 7.21 -9.87 -2.40
CA GLN A 91 6.91 -9.74 -0.97
C GLN A 91 6.07 -8.51 -0.67
N LEU A 92 6.36 -7.37 -1.31
CA LEU A 92 5.58 -6.15 -1.17
C LEU A 92 4.13 -6.35 -1.63
N ALA A 93 3.91 -7.00 -2.77
CA ALA A 93 2.56 -7.33 -3.24
C ALA A 93 1.80 -8.25 -2.25
N ALA A 94 2.48 -9.25 -1.69
CA ALA A 94 1.91 -10.11 -0.66
C ALA A 94 1.51 -9.31 0.60
N GLN A 95 2.38 -8.41 1.07
CA GLN A 95 2.12 -7.55 2.22
C GLN A 95 0.95 -6.60 1.97
N ALA A 96 0.89 -5.98 0.78
CA ALA A 96 -0.20 -5.11 0.38
C ALA A 96 -1.56 -5.82 0.44
N TYR A 97 -1.63 -7.07 -0.05
CA TYR A 97 -2.82 -7.89 0.07
C TYR A 97 -3.20 -8.15 1.53
N THR A 98 -2.25 -8.58 2.36
CA THR A 98 -2.53 -8.88 3.77
C THR A 98 -2.97 -7.66 4.57
N ALA A 99 -2.37 -6.50 4.31
CA ALA A 99 -2.75 -5.23 4.94
C ALA A 99 -4.14 -4.79 4.49
N ALA A 100 -4.45 -4.94 3.20
CA ALA A 100 -5.77 -4.65 2.66
C ALA A 100 -6.82 -5.56 3.31
N LEU A 101 -6.55 -6.87 3.41
CA LEU A 101 -7.48 -7.83 4.01
C LEU A 101 -7.74 -7.52 5.48
N ALA A 102 -6.71 -7.13 6.24
CA ALA A 102 -6.84 -6.75 7.64
C ALA A 102 -7.59 -5.43 7.86
N SER A 103 -7.53 -4.51 6.89
CA SER A 103 -8.16 -3.18 6.99
C SER A 103 -9.57 -3.14 6.40
N MET A 104 -9.95 -4.14 5.63
CA MET A 104 -11.26 -4.22 4.98
C MET A 104 -12.35 -4.53 6.02
N PRO A 105 -13.50 -3.83 6.00
CA PRO A 105 -14.66 -4.25 6.78
C PRO A 105 -15.04 -5.69 6.47
N THR A 106 -15.37 -6.47 7.48
CA THR A 106 -15.76 -7.86 7.28
C THR A 106 -17.20 -7.96 6.79
N LEU A 107 -17.51 -9.01 6.04
CA LEU A 107 -18.90 -9.29 5.62
C LEU A 107 -19.83 -9.49 6.83
N ALA A 108 -19.30 -9.94 7.97
CA ALA A 108 -20.06 -10.09 9.21
C ALA A 108 -20.44 -8.74 9.82
N GLU A 109 -19.51 -7.76 9.86
CA GLU A 109 -19.80 -6.39 10.32
C GLU A 109 -20.83 -5.70 9.42
N LEU A 110 -20.68 -5.83 8.11
CA LEU A 110 -21.63 -5.27 7.14
C LEU A 110 -23.01 -5.90 7.29
N ALA A 111 -23.09 -7.23 7.43
CA ALA A 111 -24.36 -7.93 7.67
C ALA A 111 -25.01 -7.51 9.00
N ALA A 112 -24.23 -7.34 10.07
CA ALA A 112 -24.74 -6.87 11.35
C ALA A 112 -25.35 -5.46 11.24
N ASN A 113 -24.70 -4.56 10.50
CA ASN A 113 -25.22 -3.22 10.24
C ASN A 113 -26.60 -3.27 9.54
N HIS A 114 -26.74 -4.10 8.51
CA HIS A 114 -28.03 -4.29 7.80
C HIS A 114 -29.12 -4.89 8.68
N VAL A 115 -28.78 -5.85 9.55
CA VAL A 115 -29.75 -6.46 10.47
C VAL A 115 -30.24 -5.41 11.48
N VAL A 116 -29.33 -4.62 12.05
CA VAL A 116 -29.70 -3.53 12.97
C VAL A 116 -30.57 -2.50 12.26
N HIS A 117 -30.21 -2.10 11.04
CA HIS A 117 -31.01 -1.20 10.21
C HIS A 117 -32.45 -1.71 10.05
N GLY A 118 -32.60 -2.98 9.66
CA GLY A 118 -33.89 -3.62 9.47
C GLY A 118 -34.76 -3.62 10.74
N VAL A 119 -34.17 -3.90 11.91
CA VAL A 119 -34.88 -3.85 13.20
C VAL A 119 -35.31 -2.42 13.56
N LEU A 120 -34.42 -1.44 13.38
CA LEU A 120 -34.70 -0.04 13.69
C LEU A 120 -35.85 0.51 12.82
N VAL A 121 -35.83 0.21 11.52
CA VAL A 121 -36.90 0.58 10.58
C VAL A 121 -38.21 -0.12 10.94
N ALA A 122 -38.18 -1.43 11.21
CA ALA A 122 -39.37 -2.20 11.56
C ALA A 122 -40.05 -1.72 12.85
N THR A 123 -39.27 -1.15 13.78
CA THR A 123 -39.77 -0.64 15.07
C THR A 123 -40.02 0.88 15.07
N ASN A 124 -39.85 1.58 13.94
CA ASN A 124 -39.98 3.03 13.85
C ASN A 124 -41.43 3.55 13.72
N PHE A 125 -42.42 2.89 14.35
CA PHE A 125 -43.84 3.25 14.19
C PHE A 125 -44.16 4.68 14.64
N PHE A 126 -43.53 5.13 15.72
CA PHE A 126 -43.70 6.47 16.26
C PHE A 126 -42.63 7.48 15.80
N GLY A 127 -41.75 7.09 14.87
CA GLY A 127 -40.65 7.96 14.43
C GLY A 127 -39.50 8.10 15.44
N ILE A 128 -39.57 7.41 16.59
CA ILE A 128 -38.59 7.50 17.69
C ILE A 128 -37.20 7.02 17.24
N ASN A 129 -37.13 6.04 16.32
CA ASN A 129 -35.87 5.47 15.87
C ASN A 129 -35.20 6.26 14.74
N THR A 130 -35.73 7.42 14.36
CA THR A 130 -35.17 8.21 13.25
C THR A 130 -33.70 8.58 13.47
N ILE A 131 -33.31 8.96 14.70
CA ILE A 131 -31.91 9.26 15.04
C ILE A 131 -31.05 7.97 15.00
N PRO A 132 -31.41 6.87 15.69
CA PRO A 132 -30.70 5.59 15.56
C PRO A 132 -30.51 5.09 14.13
N ILE A 133 -31.51 5.24 13.26
CA ILE A 133 -31.43 4.87 11.84
C ILE A 133 -30.33 5.68 11.15
N ALA A 134 -30.35 7.00 11.30
CA ALA A 134 -29.35 7.88 10.68
C ALA A 134 -27.92 7.55 11.17
N LEU A 135 -27.75 7.16 12.43
CA LEU A 135 -26.46 6.74 12.96
C LEU A 135 -25.97 5.41 12.38
N ASN A 136 -26.87 4.44 12.24
CA ASN A 136 -26.55 3.16 11.62
C ASN A 136 -26.20 3.31 10.12
N GLU A 137 -26.91 4.19 9.38
CA GLU A 137 -26.58 4.55 8.00
C GLU A 137 -25.24 5.27 7.89
N ALA A 138 -24.91 6.14 8.86
CA ALA A 138 -23.61 6.82 8.91
C ALA A 138 -22.46 5.84 9.14
N ASP A 139 -22.64 4.84 10.01
CA ASP A 139 -21.66 3.77 10.22
C ASP A 139 -21.48 2.90 8.97
N TYR A 140 -22.57 2.62 8.24
CA TYR A 140 -22.48 1.94 6.94
C TYR A 140 -21.66 2.77 5.93
N PHE A 141 -21.92 4.07 5.85
CA PHE A 141 -21.16 4.98 4.99
C PHE A 141 -19.67 5.04 5.39
N ARG A 142 -19.36 5.02 6.69
CA ARG A 142 -17.97 4.91 7.18
C ARG A 142 -17.29 3.64 6.64
N MET A 143 -17.96 2.48 6.74
CA MET A 143 -17.43 1.23 6.19
C MET A 143 -17.29 1.28 4.66
N TRP A 144 -18.19 1.95 3.96
CA TRP A 144 -18.06 2.19 2.51
C TRP A 144 -16.77 2.96 2.18
N VAL A 145 -16.54 4.10 2.84
CA VAL A 145 -15.33 4.92 2.61
C VAL A 145 -14.08 4.12 2.99
N GLN A 146 -14.12 3.35 4.09
CA GLN A 146 -13.01 2.50 4.54
C GLN A 146 -12.66 1.43 3.49
N ALA A 147 -13.67 0.73 2.96
CA ALA A 147 -13.47 -0.28 1.92
C ALA A 147 -12.90 0.31 0.63
N ALA A 148 -13.44 1.45 0.18
CA ALA A 148 -12.95 2.11 -1.03
C ALA A 148 -11.52 2.64 -0.88
N THR A 149 -11.19 3.20 0.29
CA THR A 149 -9.82 3.66 0.62
C THR A 149 -8.86 2.48 0.65
N THR A 150 -9.26 1.38 1.28
CA THR A 150 -8.47 0.15 1.35
C THR A 150 -8.12 -0.36 -0.05
N MET A 151 -9.10 -0.45 -0.95
CA MET A 151 -8.85 -0.87 -2.33
C MET A 151 -8.01 0.13 -3.13
N SER A 152 -8.15 1.43 -2.85
CA SER A 152 -7.34 2.48 -3.50
C SER A 152 -5.86 2.35 -3.14
N ILE A 153 -5.56 2.16 -1.85
CA ILE A 153 -4.19 1.95 -1.36
C ILE A 153 -3.64 0.63 -1.89
N TYR A 154 -4.43 -0.45 -1.80
CA TYR A 154 -4.03 -1.75 -2.32
C TYR A 154 -3.68 -1.70 -3.81
N GLN A 155 -4.51 -1.04 -4.62
CA GLN A 155 -4.25 -0.84 -6.05
C GLN A 155 -2.96 -0.04 -6.27
N ALA A 156 -2.77 1.08 -5.56
CA ALA A 156 -1.60 1.93 -5.73
C ALA A 156 -0.30 1.16 -5.42
N VAL A 157 -0.25 0.46 -4.29
CA VAL A 157 0.93 -0.32 -3.87
C VAL A 157 1.17 -1.50 -4.82
N SER A 158 0.11 -2.20 -5.22
CA SER A 158 0.24 -3.35 -6.14
C SER A 158 0.76 -2.92 -7.51
N ASN A 159 0.31 -1.78 -8.04
CA ASN A 159 0.82 -1.24 -9.30
C ASN A 159 2.30 -0.87 -9.17
N VAL A 160 2.68 -0.15 -8.10
CA VAL A 160 4.10 0.19 -7.86
C VAL A 160 4.96 -1.06 -7.77
N ALA A 161 4.51 -2.09 -7.03
CA ALA A 161 5.22 -3.36 -6.91
C ALA A 161 5.39 -4.04 -8.28
N ALA A 162 4.32 -4.09 -9.09
CA ALA A 162 4.36 -4.70 -10.41
C ALA A 162 5.29 -3.94 -11.37
N ASP A 163 5.20 -2.61 -11.41
CA ASP A 163 6.00 -1.76 -12.29
C ASP A 163 7.49 -1.72 -11.87
N SER A 164 7.79 -2.03 -10.59
CA SER A 164 9.14 -2.02 -10.04
C SER A 164 9.88 -3.35 -10.19
N VAL A 165 9.27 -4.38 -10.81
CA VAL A 165 9.96 -5.65 -11.09
C VAL A 165 10.99 -5.42 -12.20
N PRO A 166 12.31 -5.56 -11.92
CA PRO A 166 13.32 -5.24 -12.91
C PRO A 166 13.39 -6.30 -14.02
N ALA A 167 13.45 -5.85 -15.27
CA ALA A 167 13.68 -6.73 -16.40
C ALA A 167 15.15 -7.19 -16.47
N THR A 168 15.37 -8.49 -16.62
CA THR A 168 16.68 -9.06 -16.93
C THR A 168 16.98 -8.89 -18.41
N SER A 169 18.09 -8.21 -18.72
CA SER A 169 18.56 -8.06 -20.11
C SER A 169 19.12 -9.39 -20.62
N PRO A 170 19.11 -9.66 -21.93
CA PRO A 170 19.78 -10.83 -22.49
C PRO A 170 21.27 -10.86 -22.14
N ALA A 171 21.84 -12.06 -22.00
CA ALA A 171 23.27 -12.22 -21.75
C ALA A 171 24.10 -11.70 -22.93
N PRO A 172 25.23 -11.02 -22.68
CA PRO A 172 26.13 -10.60 -23.74
C PRO A 172 26.78 -11.82 -24.42
N PRO A 173 27.09 -11.72 -25.73
CA PRO A 173 27.80 -12.79 -26.43
C PRO A 173 29.22 -12.97 -25.87
N LEU A 174 29.66 -14.23 -25.75
CA LEU A 174 30.99 -14.61 -25.25
C LEU A 174 32.07 -14.65 -26.34
N LEU A 175 31.68 -14.49 -27.60
CA LEU A 175 32.58 -14.43 -28.74
C LEU A 175 32.69 -12.99 -29.21
N LYS A 176 33.88 -12.62 -29.70
CA LYS A 176 34.13 -11.39 -30.43
C LYS A 176 33.36 -11.46 -31.76
N ALA A 177 32.05 -11.25 -31.72
CA ALA A 177 31.30 -10.83 -32.89
C ALA A 177 31.66 -9.36 -33.13
N ASP A 178 31.74 -8.94 -34.39
CA ASP A 178 31.99 -7.54 -34.82
C ASP A 178 30.89 -6.55 -34.40
N THR A 179 30.19 -6.79 -33.29
CA THR A 179 29.11 -5.96 -32.77
C THR A 179 29.54 -5.36 -31.43
N SER A 180 29.94 -4.10 -31.50
CA SER A 180 30.20 -3.21 -30.37
C SER A 180 28.92 -2.93 -29.59
N ASP A 181 28.62 -3.74 -28.58
CA ASP A 181 27.72 -3.36 -27.48
C ASP A 181 28.38 -3.79 -26.18
N ALA A 182 29.31 -2.97 -25.71
CA ALA A 182 29.86 -3.09 -24.36
C ALA A 182 28.77 -2.67 -23.35
N ALA A 183 28.55 -3.47 -22.32
CA ALA A 183 27.66 -3.12 -21.22
C ALA A 183 28.11 -1.78 -20.60
N ASP A 184 27.23 -0.78 -20.64
CA ASP A 184 27.49 0.58 -20.17
C ASP A 184 27.74 0.58 -18.65
N PRO A 185 28.90 1.09 -18.18
CA PRO A 185 29.22 1.27 -16.76
C PRO A 185 28.15 2.03 -15.97
N ALA A 186 27.35 2.88 -16.63
CA ALA A 186 26.23 3.58 -16.02
C ALA A 186 25.15 2.63 -15.43
N GLN A 187 25.00 1.42 -15.98
CA GLN A 187 24.03 0.44 -15.49
C GLN A 187 24.42 -0.19 -14.15
N LEU A 188 25.73 -0.32 -13.87
CA LEU A 188 26.24 -0.81 -12.58
C LEU A 188 25.97 0.19 -11.45
N THR A 189 26.19 1.48 -11.72
CA THR A 189 25.94 2.56 -10.75
C THR A 189 24.44 2.74 -10.48
N ALA A 190 23.60 2.56 -11.51
CA ALA A 190 22.14 2.56 -11.38
C ALA A 190 21.60 1.38 -10.53
N LEU A 191 22.32 0.24 -10.52
CA LEU A 191 21.91 -0.94 -9.74
C LEU A 191 22.32 -0.86 -8.26
N ALA A 192 23.48 -0.26 -7.97
CA ALA A 192 23.88 0.07 -6.60
C ALA A 192 22.87 1.05 -5.97
N SER A 193 22.43 2.04 -6.76
CA SER A 193 21.36 2.96 -6.35
C SER A 193 19.97 2.31 -6.32
N ALA A 194 19.68 1.27 -7.11
CA ALA A 194 18.46 0.47 -6.94
C ALA A 194 18.48 -0.42 -5.69
N THR A 195 19.66 -0.90 -5.28
CA THR A 195 19.87 -1.64 -4.02
C THR A 195 19.72 -0.71 -2.81
N ASP A 196 20.28 0.51 -2.88
CA ASP A 196 20.08 1.55 -1.86
C ASP A 196 18.66 2.12 -1.87
N ALA A 197 18.02 2.30 -3.03
CA ALA A 197 16.63 2.74 -3.14
C ALA A 197 15.65 1.68 -2.60
N GLY A 198 15.97 0.40 -2.75
CA GLY A 198 15.25 -0.71 -2.12
C GLY A 198 15.34 -0.70 -0.59
N ASN A 199 16.43 -0.17 -0.03
CA ASN A 199 16.61 0.03 1.41
C ASN A 199 16.02 1.37 1.90
N GLN A 200 15.89 2.39 1.04
CA GLN A 200 15.40 3.73 1.40
C GLN A 200 13.89 3.92 1.23
N LEU A 201 13.22 3.12 0.40
CA LEU A 201 11.77 3.14 0.33
C LEU A 201 11.22 2.33 1.50
N ASN A 202 11.10 2.98 2.65
CA ASN A 202 10.27 2.53 3.75
C ASN A 202 8.78 2.69 3.35
N LEU A 203 8.41 2.03 2.26
CA LEU A 203 7.10 2.11 1.63
C LEU A 203 6.04 1.48 2.53
N ALA A 204 6.44 0.52 3.36
CA ALA A 204 5.66 0.00 4.48
C ALA A 204 5.33 1.12 5.49
N ASP A 205 6.29 2.00 5.81
CA ASP A 205 6.02 3.17 6.66
C ASP A 205 5.12 4.17 5.96
N LEU A 206 5.26 4.39 4.65
CA LEU A 206 4.40 5.33 3.91
C LEU A 206 2.95 4.83 3.83
N VAL A 207 2.76 3.53 3.57
CA VAL A 207 1.43 2.88 3.59
C VAL A 207 0.86 2.90 5.01
N SER A 208 1.68 2.59 6.03
CA SER A 208 1.25 2.61 7.43
C SER A 208 0.91 4.04 7.90
N GLN A 209 1.68 5.04 7.50
CA GLN A 209 1.43 6.45 7.81
C GLN A 209 0.17 6.97 7.12
N LEU A 210 -0.04 6.64 5.85
CA LEU A 210 -1.24 7.04 5.12
C LEU A 210 -2.49 6.37 5.72
N LEU A 211 -2.39 5.07 6.03
CA LEU A 211 -3.47 4.31 6.65
C LEU A 211 -3.76 4.80 8.07
N GLN A 212 -2.74 5.07 8.89
CA GLN A 212 -2.91 5.61 10.25
C GLN A 212 -3.44 7.03 10.22
N ALA A 213 -2.98 7.89 9.31
CA ALA A 213 -3.53 9.23 9.15
C ALA A 213 -5.02 9.17 8.78
N TYR A 214 -5.41 8.21 7.93
CA TYR A 214 -6.81 7.98 7.57
C TYR A 214 -7.64 7.41 8.72
N ILE A 215 -7.15 6.37 9.41
CA ILE A 215 -7.81 5.78 10.59
C ILE A 215 -8.01 6.86 11.66
N ASN A 216 -6.98 7.63 11.98
CA ASN A 216 -7.06 8.72 12.96
C ASN A 216 -8.05 9.82 12.54
N TYR A 217 -8.12 10.13 11.24
CA TYR A 217 -9.08 11.11 10.71
C TYR A 217 -10.54 10.61 10.85
N VAL A 218 -10.79 9.34 10.49
CA VAL A 218 -12.11 8.72 10.61
C VAL A 218 -12.49 8.55 12.08
N GLU A 219 -11.60 8.03 12.92
CA GLU A 219 -11.84 7.91 14.37
C GLU A 219 -12.14 9.26 15.01
N GLN A 220 -11.38 10.33 14.70
CA GLN A 220 -11.69 11.66 15.24
C GLN A 220 -13.04 12.21 14.75
N LEU A 221 -13.41 11.92 13.50
CA LEU A 221 -14.66 12.40 12.93
C LEU A 221 -15.88 11.69 13.51
N TYR A 222 -15.75 10.40 13.86
CA TYR A 222 -16.88 9.56 14.26
C TYR A 222 -16.85 9.06 15.71
N ALA A 223 -15.77 9.27 16.47
CA ALA A 223 -15.70 8.94 17.90
C ALA A 223 -16.93 9.43 18.71
N PRO A 224 -17.47 10.65 18.50
CA PRO A 224 -18.66 11.10 19.20
C PRO A 224 -19.92 10.29 18.86
N ILE A 225 -20.00 9.74 17.64
CA ILE A 225 -21.10 8.89 17.18
C ILE A 225 -20.96 7.47 17.76
N ILE A 226 -19.74 6.93 17.79
CA ILE A 226 -19.45 5.61 18.38
C ILE A 226 -19.75 5.62 19.88
N ASP A 227 -19.33 6.67 20.59
CA ASP A 227 -19.59 6.86 22.02
C ASP A 227 -21.09 7.00 22.31
N PHE A 228 -21.82 7.74 21.45
CA PHE A 228 -23.27 7.84 21.53
C PHE A 228 -23.96 6.47 21.41
N LEU A 229 -23.52 5.63 20.47
CA LEU A 229 -24.11 4.32 20.18
C LEU A 229 -23.80 3.23 21.22
N GLN A 230 -22.80 3.42 22.08
CA GLN A 230 -22.51 2.49 23.16
C GLN A 230 -23.58 2.51 24.27
N ASP A 231 -24.26 3.65 24.47
CA ASP A 231 -25.44 3.77 25.33
C ASP A 231 -26.50 4.70 24.70
N PRO A 232 -27.27 4.20 23.71
CA PRO A 232 -28.19 5.05 22.96
C PRO A 232 -29.34 5.59 23.80
N VAL A 233 -29.71 4.89 24.89
CA VAL A 233 -30.80 5.30 25.78
C VAL A 233 -30.30 6.33 26.78
N GLY A 234 -29.16 6.11 27.42
CA GLY A 234 -28.56 7.07 28.35
C GLY A 234 -28.14 8.36 27.65
N ASN A 235 -27.45 8.25 26.51
CA ASN A 235 -27.01 9.40 25.73
C ASN A 235 -28.20 10.14 25.08
N GLY A 236 -29.24 9.42 24.64
CA GLY A 236 -30.47 10.02 24.15
C GLY A 236 -31.22 10.82 25.23
N MET A 237 -31.29 10.29 26.45
CA MET A 237 -31.90 10.98 27.59
C MET A 237 -31.07 12.17 28.07
N GLN A 238 -29.73 12.07 28.05
CA GLN A 238 -28.84 13.21 28.32
C GLN A 238 -29.02 14.30 27.27
N LEU A 239 -29.04 13.97 25.99
CA LEU A 239 -29.26 14.94 24.91
C LEU A 239 -30.59 15.69 25.08
N ILE A 240 -31.67 14.98 25.41
CA ILE A 240 -32.97 15.60 25.70
C ILE A 240 -32.88 16.52 26.93
N THR A 241 -32.23 16.04 27.99
CA THR A 241 -32.09 16.80 29.25
C THR A 241 -31.24 18.05 29.06
N ASP A 242 -30.15 17.97 28.30
CA ASP A 242 -29.27 19.09 27.97
C ASP A 242 -29.98 20.14 27.13
N PHE A 243 -30.80 19.72 26.16
CA PHE A 243 -31.61 20.66 25.37
C PHE A 243 -32.71 21.35 26.19
N LEU A 244 -33.30 20.64 27.16
CA LEU A 244 -34.32 21.19 28.04
C LEU A 244 -33.75 22.16 29.08
N THR A 245 -32.50 21.95 29.51
CA THR A 245 -31.86 22.75 30.56
C THR A 245 -30.98 23.88 30.03
N ASN A 246 -30.27 23.67 28.92
CA ASN A 246 -29.45 24.69 28.27
C ASN A 246 -29.28 24.45 26.76
N PRO A 247 -30.24 24.89 25.94
CA PRO A 247 -30.29 24.55 24.51
C PRO A 247 -29.09 25.10 23.71
N SER A 248 -28.49 26.22 24.11
CA SER A 248 -27.35 26.79 23.39
C SER A 248 -26.06 26.01 23.65
N GLN A 249 -25.84 25.50 24.86
CA GLN A 249 -24.72 24.60 25.14
C GLN A 249 -24.94 23.21 24.55
N ALA A 250 -26.17 22.67 24.61
CA ALA A 250 -26.50 21.40 24.00
C ALA A 250 -26.24 21.40 22.48
N LEU A 251 -26.55 22.50 21.80
CA LEU A 251 -26.26 22.66 20.36
C LEU A 251 -24.75 22.64 20.07
N VAL A 252 -23.90 23.13 20.97
CA VAL A 252 -22.44 23.12 20.78
C VAL A 252 -21.85 21.76 21.12
N ALA A 253 -22.34 21.12 22.19
CA ALA A 253 -21.91 19.81 22.65
C ALA A 253 -22.29 18.71 21.65
N TRP A 254 -23.52 18.74 21.14
CA TRP A 254 -24.09 17.69 20.29
C TRP A 254 -24.12 18.05 18.80
N GLY A 255 -24.08 19.35 18.44
CA GLY A 255 -24.19 19.78 17.04
C GLY A 255 -23.02 19.39 16.14
N ARG A 256 -21.84 19.12 16.71
CA ARG A 256 -20.69 18.56 15.98
C ARG A 256 -20.88 17.06 15.65
N SER A 257 -21.63 16.34 16.47
CA SER A 257 -21.90 14.90 16.31
C SER A 257 -23.01 14.62 15.28
N CYS A 258 -23.89 15.59 15.02
CA CYS A 258 -25.03 15.44 14.09
C CYS A 258 -24.84 16.11 12.71
N SER A 259 -23.69 16.74 12.44
CA SER A 259 -23.43 17.48 11.20
C SER A 259 -22.29 16.85 10.39
N PRO A 260 -22.54 16.24 9.21
CA PRO A 260 -21.51 15.54 8.44
C PRO A 260 -20.69 16.44 7.49
N LEU A 261 -20.82 17.77 7.56
CA LEU A 261 -20.12 18.69 6.65
C LEU A 261 -19.13 19.59 7.40
N PRO A 262 -17.93 19.85 6.83
CA PRO A 262 -17.02 20.84 7.37
C PRO A 262 -17.70 22.21 7.30
N THR A 263 -17.75 22.93 8.42
CA THR A 263 -18.11 24.36 8.40
C THR A 263 -17.12 25.08 7.50
N ARG A 264 -17.63 25.66 6.40
CA ARG A 264 -16.87 26.46 5.43
C ARG A 264 -15.95 27.44 6.16
N PRO A 265 -14.66 27.56 5.81
CA PRO A 265 -13.79 28.56 6.42
C PRO A 265 -14.40 29.95 6.17
N SER A 266 -14.60 30.72 7.23
CA SER A 266 -15.02 32.11 7.10
C SER A 266 -13.93 32.87 6.32
N LEU A 267 -14.26 33.35 5.12
CA LEU A 267 -13.44 34.33 4.42
C LEU A 267 -13.40 35.59 5.30
N GLY A 268 -12.30 35.74 6.04
CA GLY A 268 -11.99 36.93 6.80
C GLY A 268 -11.89 38.12 5.84
N SER A 269 -12.76 39.10 6.07
CA SER A 269 -12.73 40.44 5.49
C SER A 269 -11.31 41.01 5.53
N GLY A 270 -10.71 41.18 4.35
CA GLY A 270 -9.43 41.86 4.18
C GLY A 270 -9.54 43.32 4.60
N ARG A 271 -8.97 43.67 5.76
CA ARG A 271 -8.69 45.05 6.12
C ARG A 271 -7.44 45.50 5.38
N HIS A 272 -7.59 46.57 4.60
CA HIS A 272 -6.50 47.40 4.11
C HIS A 272 -5.52 47.77 5.23
N SER A 273 -4.22 47.68 4.94
CA SER A 273 -3.18 48.44 5.65
C SER A 273 -2.34 49.18 4.61
N PRO A 274 -1.95 50.44 4.87
CA PRO A 274 -1.37 51.33 3.87
C PRO A 274 0.16 51.20 3.81
N ILE A 275 0.70 51.49 2.63
CA ILE A 275 2.13 51.59 2.30
C ILE A 275 2.71 52.85 2.96
N PRO A 276 3.92 52.81 3.56
CA PRO A 276 4.76 53.99 3.68
C PRO A 276 5.91 53.98 2.66
N ASN A 277 6.19 55.17 2.13
CA ASN A 277 7.36 55.54 1.34
C ASN A 277 8.69 55.27 2.07
#